data_AF-A0A536LUK1-F1
#
_entry.id   AF-A0A536LUK1-F1
#
_cell.length_a   1.000
_cell.length_b   1.000
_cell.length_c   1.000
_cell.angle_alpha   90.00
_cell.angle_beta   90.00
_cell.angle_gamma   90.00
#
_symmetry.space_group_name_H-M   'P 1'
#
loop_
_entity.id
_entity.type
_entity.pdbx_description
1 polymer ?
#
loop_
_entity_poly.entity_id
_entity_poly.type
_entity_poly.pdbx_seq_one_letter_code
_entity_poly.pdbx_strand_id
1 'polypeptide(L)'
;MISNASHFTREFQVFALGVLLLNLLGGLLAMARMLHAHGQTVLYIQSLNRIRHFFTELDADIKPYLTLPVHDDEAGVVESASRHPSLWAMTMLPAASMATLVALVNTFLVGAIAATVYLVLGGSATMALVYAGVAFVVASIVIWGWLFLELHRIRRRLVIQFPPNH
;
A
#
# COMPACT_ATOMS: atom_id res chain seq x y z
N MET A 1 2.08 45.51 -15.91
CA MET A 1 2.73 44.18 -16.02
C MET A 1 2.28 43.19 -14.93
N ILE A 2 1.82 43.64 -13.76
CA ILE A 2 1.42 42.77 -12.64
C ILE A 2 0.10 42.01 -12.91
N SER A 3 -0.84 42.59 -13.67
CA SER A 3 -2.12 41.95 -14.03
C SER A 3 -1.99 40.73 -14.95
N ASN A 4 -0.96 40.67 -15.81
CA ASN A 4 -0.76 39.54 -16.72
C ASN A 4 -0.13 38.35 -15.98
N ALA A 5 0.74 38.64 -15.00
CA ALA A 5 1.38 37.64 -14.16
C ALA A 5 0.35 36.91 -13.26
N SER A 6 -0.67 37.61 -12.75
CA SER A 6 -1.72 36.98 -11.95
C SER A 6 -2.65 36.06 -12.75
N HIS A 7 -2.95 36.41 -14.00
CA HIS A 7 -3.77 35.57 -14.89
C HIS A 7 -3.02 34.29 -15.27
N PHE A 8 -1.74 34.42 -15.65
CA PHE A 8 -0.86 33.29 -15.95
C PHE A 8 -0.72 32.34 -14.74
N THR A 9 -0.61 32.89 -13.53
CA THR A 9 -0.54 32.10 -12.30
C THR A 9 -1.82 31.30 -12.05
N ARG A 10 -2.99 31.88 -12.31
CA ARG A 10 -4.29 31.21 -12.14
C ARG A 10 -4.51 30.10 -13.18
N GLU A 11 -4.21 30.36 -14.44
CA GLU A 11 -4.30 29.35 -15.52
C GLU A 11 -3.37 28.16 -15.23
N PHE A 12 -2.13 28.44 -14.81
CA PHE A 12 -1.18 27.43 -14.39
C PHE A 12 -1.70 26.60 -13.20
N GLN A 13 -2.30 27.24 -12.18
CA GLN A 13 -2.88 26.53 -11.03
C GLN A 13 -4.03 25.60 -11.43
N VAL A 14 -4.90 26.03 -12.35
CA VAL A 14 -6.00 25.19 -12.86
C VAL A 14 -5.45 23.99 -13.64
N PHE A 15 -4.44 24.21 -14.48
CA PHE A 15 -3.76 23.12 -15.19
C PHE A 15 -3.08 22.15 -14.21
N ALA A 16 -2.33 22.67 -13.23
CA ALA A 16 -1.69 21.88 -12.19
C ALA A 16 -2.71 21.07 -11.39
N LEU A 17 -3.87 21.65 -11.05
CA LEU A 17 -4.96 20.95 -10.38
C LEU A 17 -5.44 19.75 -11.20
N GLY A 18 -5.59 19.90 -12.51
CA GLY A 18 -5.95 18.81 -13.42
C GLY A 18 -4.92 17.67 -13.39
N VAL A 19 -3.63 18.00 -13.47
CA VAL A 19 -2.54 17.01 -13.40
C VAL A 19 -2.50 16.31 -12.04
N LEU A 20 -2.67 17.06 -10.95
CA LEU A 20 -2.69 16.52 -9.58
C LEU A 20 -3.86 15.55 -9.38
N LEU A 21 -5.06 15.90 -9.84
CA LEU A 21 -6.23 15.03 -9.77
C LEU A 21 -6.04 13.76 -10.58
N LEU A 22 -5.50 13.87 -11.80
CA LEU A 22 -5.20 12.71 -12.63
C LEU A 22 -4.18 11.78 -11.95
N ASN A 23 -3.13 12.35 -11.35
CA ASN A 23 -2.10 11.58 -10.65
C ASN A 23 -2.69 10.89 -9.41
N LEU A 24 -3.52 11.59 -8.63
CA LEU A 24 -4.19 11.03 -7.47
C LEU A 24 -5.08 9.83 -7.86
N LEU A 25 -5.90 9.98 -8.91
CA LEU A 25 -6.73 8.89 -9.41
C LEU A 25 -5.89 7.70 -9.90
N GLY A 26 -4.82 7.97 -10.64
CA GLY A 26 -3.88 6.94 -11.10
C GLY A 26 -3.24 6.18 -9.93
N GLY A 27 -2.79 6.90 -8.90
CA GLY A 27 -2.21 6.33 -7.70
C GLY A 27 -3.21 5.49 -6.88
N LEU A 28 -4.47 5.93 -6.77
CA LEU A 28 -5.54 5.16 -6.12
C LEU A 28 -5.85 3.86 -6.88
N LEU A 29 -5.94 3.91 -8.21
CA LEU A 29 -6.16 2.72 -9.04
C LEU A 29 -4.99 1.75 -8.97
N ALA A 30 -3.75 2.26 -9.02
CA ALA A 30 -2.56 1.46 -8.86
C ALA A 30 -2.55 0.75 -7.50
N MET A 31 -2.91 1.47 -6.43
CA MET A 31 -3.03 0.89 -5.09
C MET A 31 -4.04 -0.24 -5.04
N ALA A 32 -5.25 -0.02 -5.54
CA ALA A 32 -6.32 -1.01 -5.52
C ALA A 32 -5.92 -2.28 -6.29
N ARG A 33 -5.28 -2.11 -7.45
CA ARG A 33 -4.78 -3.23 -8.26
C ARG A 33 -3.67 -4.00 -7.54
N MET A 34 -2.75 -3.29 -6.90
CA MET A 34 -1.66 -3.91 -6.15
C MET A 34 -2.20 -4.76 -5.00
N LEU A 35 -3.14 -4.20 -4.25
CA LEU A 35 -3.76 -4.86 -3.11
C LEU A 35 -4.53 -6.13 -3.51
N HIS A 36 -5.22 -6.09 -4.66
CA HIS A 36 -5.88 -7.27 -5.24
C HIS A 36 -4.87 -8.36 -5.65
N ALA A 37 -3.80 -7.97 -6.35
CA ALA A 37 -2.74 -8.91 -6.76
C ALA A 37 -2.10 -9.59 -5.55
N HIS A 38 -1.88 -8.86 -4.46
CA HIS A 38 -1.31 -9.42 -3.23
C HIS A 38 -2.23 -10.43 -2.55
N GLY A 39 -3.54 -10.18 -2.53
CA GLY A 39 -4.49 -11.18 -2.03
C GLY A 39 -4.37 -12.51 -2.79
N GLN A 40 -4.16 -12.47 -4.11
CA GLN A 40 -3.95 -13.68 -4.91
C GLN A 40 -2.59 -14.34 -4.62
N THR A 41 -1.51 -13.55 -4.50
CA THR A 41 -0.17 -14.08 -4.16
C THR A 41 -0.19 -14.86 -2.85
N VAL A 42 -0.89 -14.36 -1.83
CA VAL A 42 -1.02 -15.04 -0.53
C VAL A 42 -1.66 -16.42 -0.68
N LEU A 43 -2.74 -16.53 -1.48
CA LEU A 43 -3.40 -17.81 -1.75
C LEU A 43 -2.49 -18.79 -2.51
N TYR A 44 -1.70 -18.28 -3.46
CA TYR A 44 -0.72 -19.12 -4.19
C TYR A 44 0.38 -19.63 -3.27
N ILE A 45 0.94 -18.78 -2.40
CA ILE A 45 1.97 -19.19 -1.42
C ILE A 45 1.39 -20.26 -0.50
N GLN A 46 0.18 -20.05 0.03
CA GLN A 46 -0.46 -21.02 0.90
C GLN A 46 -0.64 -22.38 0.21
N SER A 47 -1.13 -22.37 -1.04
CA SER A 47 -1.30 -23.60 -1.84
C SER A 47 0.03 -24.32 -2.06
N LEU A 48 1.10 -23.57 -2.29
CA LEU A 48 2.44 -24.13 -2.51
C LEU A 48 3.04 -24.72 -1.22
N ASN A 49 2.78 -24.10 -0.06
CA ASN A 49 3.18 -24.64 1.24
C ASN A 49 2.48 -25.98 1.51
N ARG A 50 1.19 -26.11 1.20
CA ARG A 50 0.47 -27.39 1.31
C ARG A 50 1.06 -28.48 0.43
N ILE A 51 1.45 -28.15 -0.79
CA ILE A 51 2.11 -29.10 -1.70
C ILE A 51 3.47 -29.53 -1.13
N ARG A 52 4.26 -28.58 -0.59
CA ARG A 52 5.52 -28.90 0.10
C ARG A 52 5.28 -29.83 1.27
N HIS A 53 4.21 -29.60 2.03
CA HIS A 53 3.87 -30.44 3.17
C HIS A 53 3.59 -31.88 2.73
N PHE A 54 2.76 -32.06 1.71
CA PHE A 54 2.48 -33.36 1.13
C PHE A 54 3.76 -34.09 0.67
N PHE A 55 4.69 -33.38 0.01
CA PHE A 55 5.97 -33.99 -0.37
C PHE A 55 6.79 -34.42 0.85
N THR A 56 6.85 -33.60 1.90
CA THR A 56 7.58 -34.00 3.13
C THR A 56 6.93 -35.15 3.90
N GLU A 57 5.64 -35.42 3.68
CA GLU A 57 4.95 -36.59 4.22
C GLU A 57 5.26 -37.86 3.39
N LEU A 58 5.45 -37.72 2.08
CA LEU A 58 5.85 -38.82 1.20
C LEU A 58 7.29 -39.28 1.45
N ASP A 59 8.20 -38.34 1.62
CA ASP A 59 9.61 -38.61 1.89
C ASP A 59 10.17 -37.52 2.81
N ALA A 60 10.76 -37.91 3.93
CA ALA A 60 11.35 -36.95 4.88
C ALA A 60 12.72 -36.44 4.42
N ASP A 61 13.44 -37.18 3.57
CA ASP A 61 14.81 -36.86 3.13
C ASP A 61 14.85 -35.70 2.13
N ILE A 62 13.71 -35.29 1.59
CA ILE A 62 13.61 -34.11 0.72
C ILE A 62 13.57 -32.77 1.49
N LYS A 63 13.34 -32.78 2.81
CA LYS A 63 13.31 -31.55 3.64
C LYS A 63 14.53 -30.64 3.47
N PRO A 64 15.79 -31.13 3.46
CA PRO A 64 16.98 -30.30 3.28
C PRO A 64 17.06 -29.59 1.92
N TYR A 65 16.31 -30.07 0.92
CA TYR A 65 16.28 -29.47 -0.42
C TYR A 65 15.23 -28.37 -0.56
N LEU A 66 14.29 -28.28 0.38
CA LEU A 66 13.29 -27.21 0.42
C LEU A 66 13.90 -25.97 1.04
N THR A 67 14.00 -24.90 0.25
CA THR A 67 14.54 -23.60 0.71
C THR A 67 13.50 -22.71 1.38
N LEU A 68 12.22 -23.11 1.35
CA LEU A 68 11.07 -22.36 1.82
C LEU A 68 10.25 -23.19 2.80
N PRO A 69 9.46 -22.54 3.68
CA PRO A 69 8.60 -23.19 4.66
C PRO A 69 7.61 -24.19 4.05
N VAL A 70 7.24 -25.13 4.90
CA VAL A 70 6.35 -26.25 4.59
C VAL A 70 4.95 -26.04 5.22
N HIS A 71 4.85 -25.18 6.23
CA HIS A 71 3.61 -24.91 6.95
C HIS A 71 2.73 -23.86 6.22
N ASP A 72 1.42 -24.06 6.25
CA ASP A 72 0.45 -23.21 5.54
C ASP A 72 -0.16 -22.10 6.43
N ASP A 73 0.47 -21.87 7.59
CA ASP A 73 0.12 -20.89 8.59
C ASP A 73 0.62 -19.48 8.23
N GLU A 74 0.19 -18.48 9.00
CA GLU A 74 0.61 -17.09 8.80
C GLU A 74 2.13 -16.94 8.81
N ALA A 75 2.82 -17.64 9.71
CA ALA A 75 4.27 -17.60 9.78
C ALA A 75 4.92 -18.22 8.53
N GLY A 76 4.45 -19.38 8.05
CA GLY A 76 4.94 -20.02 6.85
C GLY A 76 4.67 -19.23 5.56
N VAL A 77 3.55 -18.51 5.48
CA VAL A 77 3.27 -17.59 4.37
C VAL A 77 4.17 -16.36 4.42
N VAL A 78 4.36 -15.75 5.60
CA VAL A 78 5.25 -14.59 5.78
C VAL A 78 6.70 -14.96 5.55
N GLU A 79 7.17 -16.11 6.04
CA GLU A 79 8.54 -16.58 5.85
C GLU A 79 8.78 -16.98 4.38
N SER A 80 7.78 -17.54 3.70
CA SER A 80 7.84 -17.78 2.26
C SER A 80 7.88 -16.49 1.43
N ALA A 81 7.23 -15.43 1.91
CA ALA A 81 7.25 -14.11 1.30
C ALA A 81 8.50 -13.29 1.68
N SER A 82 9.13 -13.59 2.82
CA SER A 82 10.21 -12.80 3.42
C SER A 82 11.10 -13.68 4.30
N ARG A 83 12.33 -13.94 3.85
CA ARG A 83 13.32 -14.85 4.46
C ARG A 83 13.83 -14.45 5.86
N HIS A 84 13.37 -13.33 6.45
CA HIS A 84 13.85 -12.79 7.74
C HIS A 84 12.72 -12.12 8.56
N PRO A 85 12.20 -12.76 9.62
CA PRO A 85 11.16 -12.21 10.47
C PRO A 85 11.77 -11.45 11.67
N SER A 86 11.73 -10.13 11.61
CA SER A 86 12.00 -9.23 12.74
C SER A 86 10.79 -8.32 12.91
N LEU A 87 10.52 -7.77 14.09
CA LEU A 87 9.33 -6.92 14.38
C LEU A 87 9.17 -5.71 13.41
N TRP A 88 10.21 -5.36 12.65
CA TRP A 88 10.20 -4.40 11.54
C TRP A 88 9.63 -4.95 10.22
N ALA A 89 9.70 -6.26 10.01
CA ALA A 89 9.21 -7.02 8.85
C ALA A 89 7.67 -7.03 8.72
N MET A 90 6.95 -6.55 9.74
CA MET A 90 5.50 -6.40 9.70
C MET A 90 5.04 -5.18 8.87
N THR A 91 5.94 -4.24 8.57
CA THR A 91 5.78 -3.24 7.48
C THR A 91 6.13 -3.82 6.09
N MET A 92 6.63 -5.06 6.06
CA MET A 92 7.20 -5.76 4.91
C MET A 92 6.46 -7.06 4.60
N LEU A 93 5.14 -7.05 4.45
CA LEU A 93 4.68 -7.78 3.27
C LEU A 93 5.40 -7.10 2.08
N PRO A 94 5.97 -7.82 1.10
CA PRO A 94 6.43 -7.19 -0.15
C PRO A 94 5.33 -6.34 -0.82
N ALA A 95 4.07 -6.61 -0.43
CA ALA A 95 2.91 -5.81 -0.73
C ALA A 95 2.85 -4.41 -0.14
N ALA A 96 3.46 -4.21 1.02
CA ALA A 96 3.36 -2.99 1.79
C ALA A 96 4.48 -2.00 1.48
N SER A 97 5.68 -2.38 1.00
CA SER A 97 6.71 -1.38 0.70
C SER A 97 6.33 -0.48 -0.48
N MET A 98 5.87 -1.06 -1.58
CA MET A 98 5.39 -0.27 -2.73
C MET A 98 4.04 0.40 -2.45
N ALA A 99 3.12 -0.30 -1.78
CA ALA A 99 1.85 0.30 -1.38
C ALA A 99 2.04 1.46 -0.39
N THR A 100 3.01 1.41 0.52
CA THR A 100 3.27 2.52 1.45
C THR A 100 3.89 3.73 0.75
N LEU A 101 4.76 3.52 -0.24
CA LEU A 101 5.26 4.62 -1.08
C LEU A 101 4.14 5.25 -1.91
N VAL A 102 3.30 4.45 -2.56
CA VAL A 102 2.15 4.96 -3.32
C VAL A 102 1.15 5.65 -2.38
N ALA A 103 0.96 5.15 -1.16
CA ALA A 103 0.12 5.77 -0.15
C ALA A 103 0.66 7.14 0.25
N LEU A 104 1.96 7.22 0.53
CA LEU A 104 2.64 8.47 0.87
C LEU A 104 2.49 9.50 -0.24
N VAL A 105 2.74 9.11 -1.49
CA VAL A 105 2.56 9.99 -2.65
C VAL A 105 1.11 10.46 -2.75
N ASN A 106 0.12 9.56 -2.61
CA ASN A 106 -1.30 9.93 -2.64
C ASN A 106 -1.67 10.88 -1.50
N THR A 107 -1.17 10.68 -0.28
CA THR A 107 -1.42 11.60 0.86
C THR A 107 -0.88 12.99 0.59
N PHE A 108 0.32 13.09 -0.01
CA PHE A 108 0.91 14.35 -0.41
C PHE A 108 0.11 15.03 -1.53
N LEU A 109 -0.34 14.27 -2.52
CA LEU A 109 -1.19 14.78 -3.61
C LEU A 109 -2.51 15.37 -3.07
N VAL A 110 -3.15 14.73 -2.09
CA VAL A 110 -4.37 15.27 -1.48
C VAL A 110 -4.09 16.62 -0.79
N GLY A 111 -2.98 16.74 -0.07
CA GLY A 111 -2.54 18.01 0.51
C GLY A 111 -2.28 19.09 -0.54
N ALA A 112 -1.57 18.75 -1.62
CA ALA A 112 -1.29 19.66 -2.72
C ALA A 112 -2.58 20.12 -3.43
N ILE A 113 -3.53 19.22 -3.67
CA ILE A 113 -4.83 19.53 -4.25
C ILE A 113 -5.59 20.51 -3.36
N ALA A 114 -5.64 20.28 -2.04
CA ALA A 114 -6.32 21.16 -1.10
C ALA A 114 -5.75 22.58 -1.10
N ALA A 115 -4.42 22.72 -1.10
CA ALA A 115 -3.76 24.02 -1.23
C ALA A 115 -4.06 24.69 -2.59
N THR A 116 -3.94 23.96 -3.70
CA THR A 116 -4.18 24.52 -5.04
C THR A 116 -5.62 24.96 -5.22
N VAL A 117 -6.60 24.19 -4.75
CA VAL A 117 -8.02 24.59 -4.76
C VAL A 117 -8.22 25.90 -4.00
N TYR A 118 -7.64 26.02 -2.80
CA TYR A 118 -7.76 27.23 -2.00
C TYR A 118 -7.12 28.47 -2.68
N LEU A 119 -5.97 28.28 -3.35
CA LEU A 119 -5.32 29.35 -4.12
C LEU A 119 -6.15 29.80 -5.33
N VAL A 120 -6.75 28.85 -6.06
CA VAL A 120 -7.63 29.15 -7.21
C VAL A 120 -8.86 29.95 -6.79
N LEU A 121 -9.38 29.70 -5.58
CA LEU A 121 -10.48 30.47 -4.99
C LEU A 121 -10.09 31.89 -4.55
N GLY A 122 -8.82 32.29 -4.71
CA GLY A 122 -8.33 33.62 -4.34
C GLY A 122 -7.89 33.73 -2.87
N GLY A 123 -7.69 32.60 -2.21
CA GLY A 123 -7.21 32.57 -0.84
C GLY A 123 -5.74 33.00 -0.69
N SER A 124 -5.35 33.36 0.54
CA SER A 124 -3.96 33.72 0.87
C SER A 124 -3.02 32.52 0.88
N ALA A 125 -1.75 32.72 0.49
CA ALA A 125 -0.75 31.65 0.46
C ALA A 125 -0.50 31.01 1.84
N THR A 126 -0.57 31.80 2.91
CA THR A 126 -0.41 31.30 4.29
C THR A 126 -1.50 30.30 4.66
N MET A 127 -2.76 30.60 4.32
CA MET A 127 -3.87 29.70 4.63
C MET A 127 -3.87 28.47 3.71
N ALA A 128 -3.37 28.59 2.47
CA ALA A 128 -3.19 27.44 1.58
C ALA A 128 -2.30 26.36 2.21
N LEU A 129 -1.21 26.76 2.88
CA LEU A 129 -0.32 25.82 3.59
C LEU A 129 -1.02 25.12 4.76
N VAL A 130 -1.88 25.84 5.48
CA VAL A 130 -2.69 25.25 6.56
C VAL A 130 -3.65 24.20 5.99
N TYR A 131 -4.37 24.53 4.91
CA TYR A 131 -5.25 23.57 4.24
C TYR A 131 -4.49 22.35 3.70
N ALA A 132 -3.30 22.54 3.12
CA ALA A 132 -2.45 21.42 2.70
C ALA A 132 -2.05 20.53 3.89
N GLY A 133 -1.61 21.12 4.99
CA GLY A 133 -1.21 20.37 6.19
C GLY A 133 -2.37 19.58 6.79
N VAL A 134 -3.54 20.20 6.95
CA VAL A 134 -4.74 19.54 7.47
C VAL A 134 -5.19 18.42 6.54
N ALA A 135 -5.28 18.68 5.24
CA ALA A 135 -5.68 17.67 4.26
C ALA A 135 -4.68 16.51 4.19
N PHE A 136 -3.37 16.78 4.32
CA PHE A 136 -2.34 15.75 4.39
C PHE A 136 -2.50 14.85 5.62
N VAL A 137 -2.75 15.42 6.79
CA VAL A 137 -2.97 14.65 8.03
C VAL A 137 -4.22 13.80 7.92
N VAL A 138 -5.33 14.37 7.44
CA VAL A 138 -6.58 13.63 7.23
C VAL A 138 -6.40 12.50 6.21
N ALA A 139 -5.80 12.80 5.06
CA ALA A 139 -5.52 11.80 4.04
C ALA A 139 -4.62 10.68 4.55
N SER A 140 -3.63 11.03 5.38
CA SER A 140 -2.75 10.04 6.02
C SER A 140 -3.57 9.10 6.89
N ILE A 141 -4.41 9.61 7.78
CA ILE A 141 -5.24 8.77 8.65
C ILE A 141 -6.14 7.85 7.82
N VAL A 142 -6.77 8.37 6.76
CA VAL A 142 -7.69 7.61 5.92
C VAL A 142 -6.97 6.53 5.11
N ILE A 143 -5.89 6.89 4.40
CA ILE A 143 -5.18 5.97 3.51
C ILE A 143 -4.44 4.89 4.32
N TRP A 144 -3.77 5.27 5.41
CA TRP A 144 -3.12 4.30 6.29
C TRP A 144 -4.13 3.43 7.03
N GLY A 145 -5.26 3.99 7.45
CA GLY A 145 -6.36 3.23 8.06
C GLY A 145 -6.93 2.20 7.08
N TRP A 146 -7.15 2.58 5.82
CA TRP A 146 -7.62 1.65 4.78
C TRP A 146 -6.61 0.53 4.52
N LEU A 147 -5.32 0.87 4.40
CA LEU A 147 -4.24 -0.11 4.22
C LEU A 147 -4.20 -1.12 5.39
N PHE A 148 -4.31 -0.63 6.63
CA PHE A 148 -4.30 -1.48 7.82
C PHE A 148 -5.51 -2.42 7.89
N LEU A 149 -6.70 -1.91 7.53
CA LEU A 149 -7.94 -2.69 7.50
C LEU A 149 -7.89 -3.77 6.41
N GLU A 150 -7.37 -3.46 5.23
CA GLU A 150 -7.29 -4.44 4.15
C GLU A 150 -6.27 -5.53 4.46
N LEU A 151 -5.12 -5.18 5.05
CA LEU A 151 -4.17 -6.17 5.56
C LEU A 151 -4.83 -7.10 6.59
N HIS A 152 -5.64 -6.54 7.50
CA HIS A 152 -6.44 -7.34 8.43
C HIS A 152 -7.47 -8.24 7.73
N ARG A 153 -8.07 -7.81 6.62
CA ARG A 153 -9.00 -8.65 5.84
C ARG A 153 -8.27 -9.79 5.14
N ILE A 154 -7.11 -9.53 4.56
CA ILE A 154 -6.29 -10.56 3.90
C ILE A 154 -5.89 -11.63 4.93
N ARG A 155 -5.48 -11.21 6.13
CA ARG A 155 -5.17 -12.11 7.25
C ARG A 155 -6.34 -13.04 7.59
N ARG A 156 -7.57 -12.50 7.67
CA ARG A 156 -8.78 -13.29 7.99
C ARG A 156 -9.22 -14.27 6.90
N ARG A 157 -8.67 -14.18 5.68
CA ARG A 157 -9.00 -15.10 4.59
C ARG A 157 -8.11 -16.35 4.57
N LEU A 158 -7.11 -16.43 5.44
CA LEU A 158 -6.25 -17.61 5.56
C LEU A 158 -7.04 -18.72 6.26
N VAL A 159 -7.31 -19.79 5.51
CA VAL A 159 -7.85 -21.04 6.08
C VAL A 159 -6.65 -21.92 6.39
N ILE A 160 -6.27 -22.02 7.67
CA ILE A 160 -5.11 -22.81 8.10
C ILE A 160 -5.52 -24.29 8.15
N GLN A 161 -4.78 -25.17 7.46
CA GLN A 161 -5.04 -26.61 7.46
C GLN A 161 -3.90 -27.41 8.12
N PHE A 162 -2.67 -26.92 8.06
CA PHE A 162 -1.46 -27.60 8.53
C PHE A 162 -0.60 -26.66 9.39
N PRO A 163 -1.03 -26.41 10.65
CA PRO A 163 -0.27 -25.59 11.59
C PRO A 163 1.04 -26.28 12.01
N PRO A 164 2.07 -25.52 12.41
CA PRO A 164 3.26 -26.09 13.04
C PRO A 164 2.87 -26.79 14.35
N ASN A 165 3.25 -28.06 14.49
CA ASN A 165 3.05 -28.80 15.74
C ASN A 165 3.93 -28.17 16.83
N HIS A 166 3.33 -27.81 17.97
CA HIS A 166 4.05 -27.38 19.17
C HIS A 166 4.90 -28.50 19.77
#